data_AF-A0A964PC26-F1
#
_entry.id   AF-A0A964PC26-F1
#
_cell.length_a   1.000
_cell.length_b   1.000
_cell.length_c   1.000
_cell.angle_alpha   90.00
_cell.angle_beta   90.00
_cell.angle_gamma   90.00
#
_symmetry.space_group_name_H-M   'P 1'
#
loop_
_entity.id
_entity.type
_entity.pdbx_description
1 polymer ?
#
loop_
_entity_poly.entity_id
_entity_poly.type
_entity_poly.pdbx_seq_one_letter_code
_entity_poly.pdbx_strand_id
1 'polypeptide(L)'
;MGGRQKVSVLPPRLEGLSAVATNLSWSWNRDARELLRMIDPPLWRETRNNPIAMLREVSHTRLERLAKDPDFLARYDRVMEWVSSDQQPDRTWFARRHPDLRTRPVAYFCAEFGLHSSVPISSGGLGILAGDHCKTASDLGLPFVGVGLSYMKSYFDQRLRADGWQEDSDECVDPGLTPLMPLRSAKGEPYFAVVDTFGRPVHVQVWTMKVGRIPLYLLDTNLEENHPDDRTLLNKLYAGGPDLRLRQEWLLGVGGVRVLRAVGLDPGVWHANEGHASFMLVERLREPTKPAGRPPGASRWPSRICRSPSTPRPGSSVSCRPRPWRPPNPTGPWGSDSASRATPSTPRRANDAGQGIGRSFFSNRVIQRPVLMSLK
;
A
#
# COMPACT_ATOMS: atom_id res chain seq x y z
N MET A 1 -2.58 3.58 -26.54
CA MET A 1 -3.32 2.41 -27.04
C MET A 1 -3.58 1.44 -25.89
N GLY A 2 -4.85 1.12 -25.64
CA GLY A 2 -5.33 -0.04 -24.89
C GLY A 2 -4.87 -0.20 -23.44
N GLY A 3 -5.41 0.60 -22.50
CA GLY A 3 -5.46 0.15 -21.11
C GLY A 3 -6.27 -1.15 -21.10
N ARG A 4 -5.65 -2.29 -20.78
CA ARG A 4 -6.36 -3.59 -20.66
C ARG A 4 -7.61 -3.34 -19.82
N GLN A 5 -8.79 -3.55 -20.40
CA GLN A 5 -10.04 -3.44 -19.65
C GLN A 5 -9.96 -4.42 -18.49
N LYS A 6 -10.01 -3.89 -17.26
CA LYS A 6 -9.88 -4.73 -16.05
C LYS A 6 -11.05 -5.67 -15.88
N VAL A 7 -12.21 -5.23 -16.34
CA VAL A 7 -13.47 -5.93 -16.30
C VAL A 7 -13.83 -6.38 -17.71
N SER A 8 -14.61 -7.45 -17.84
CA SER A 8 -15.21 -7.91 -19.09
C SER A 8 -16.07 -6.82 -19.75
N VAL A 9 -16.47 -7.05 -21.00
CA VAL A 9 -17.40 -6.15 -21.71
C VAL A 9 -18.74 -6.14 -20.98
N LEU A 10 -19.16 -4.96 -20.52
CA LEU A 10 -20.42 -4.75 -19.82
C LEU A 10 -21.49 -4.22 -20.79
N PRO A 11 -22.79 -4.51 -20.57
CA PRO A 11 -23.85 -3.85 -21.31
C PRO A 11 -23.78 -2.33 -21.14
N PRO A 12 -24.11 -1.52 -22.18
CA PRO A 12 -23.99 -0.05 -22.12
C PRO A 12 -24.65 0.58 -20.88
N ARG A 13 -25.80 0.05 -20.46
CA ARG A 13 -26.55 0.52 -19.27
C ARG A 13 -25.78 0.34 -17.95
N LEU A 14 -24.84 -0.60 -17.91
CA LEU A 14 -24.13 -1.04 -16.70
C LEU A 14 -22.62 -0.72 -16.74
N GLU A 15 -22.13 0.00 -17.74
CA GLU A 15 -20.69 0.31 -17.91
C GLU A 15 -20.04 0.91 -16.65
N GLY A 16 -20.79 1.71 -15.88
CA GLY A 16 -20.36 2.29 -14.61
C GLY A 16 -19.93 1.28 -13.53
N LEU A 17 -20.32 -0.01 -13.63
CA LEU A 17 -19.84 -1.05 -12.71
C LEU A 17 -18.31 -1.20 -12.75
N SER A 18 -17.67 -0.93 -13.89
CA SER A 18 -16.21 -0.94 -14.01
C SER A 18 -15.55 0.11 -13.09
N ALA A 19 -16.12 1.32 -13.04
CA ALA A 19 -15.64 2.39 -12.17
C ALA A 19 -15.86 2.07 -10.69
N VAL A 20 -16.99 1.44 -10.35
CA VAL A 20 -17.27 0.98 -8.98
C VAL A 20 -16.28 -0.11 -8.58
N ALA A 21 -16.08 -1.15 -9.40
CA ALA A 21 -15.22 -2.29 -9.06
C ALA A 21 -13.74 -1.92 -8.90
N THR A 22 -13.28 -0.88 -9.60
CA THR A 22 -11.86 -0.45 -9.61
C THR A 22 -11.52 0.61 -8.55
N ASN A 23 -12.49 1.10 -7.79
CA ASN A 23 -12.26 2.02 -6.67
C ASN A 23 -12.69 1.37 -5.34
N LEU A 24 -11.75 1.17 -4.41
CA LEU A 24 -12.01 0.43 -3.18
C LEU A 24 -13.07 1.04 -2.26
N SER A 25 -13.55 2.27 -2.51
CA SER A 25 -14.66 2.87 -1.77
C SER A 25 -15.95 2.06 -1.80
N TRP A 26 -16.13 1.18 -2.79
CA TRP A 26 -17.23 0.22 -2.77
C TRP A 26 -17.22 -0.66 -1.51
N SER A 27 -16.05 -0.94 -0.91
CA SER A 27 -15.91 -1.89 0.20
C SER A 27 -16.43 -1.36 1.53
N TRP A 28 -16.46 -0.04 1.73
CA TRP A 28 -17.07 0.61 2.91
C TRP A 28 -18.33 1.41 2.59
N ASN A 29 -18.70 1.55 1.31
CA ASN A 29 -20.03 2.04 0.93
C ASN A 29 -21.04 0.89 0.91
N ARG A 30 -22.07 0.98 1.77
CA ARG A 30 -23.08 -0.07 1.93
C ARG A 30 -23.84 -0.37 0.63
N ASP A 31 -24.26 0.66 -0.09
CA ASP A 31 -25.09 0.50 -1.29
C ASP A 31 -24.30 -0.06 -2.46
N ALA A 32 -23.04 0.37 -2.63
CA ALA A 32 -22.15 -0.16 -3.66
C ALA A 32 -21.80 -1.64 -3.40
N ARG A 33 -21.49 -2.02 -2.16
CA ARG A 33 -21.23 -3.42 -1.79
C ARG A 33 -22.46 -4.30 -2.04
N GLU A 34 -23.64 -3.80 -1.70
CA GLU A 34 -24.90 -4.52 -1.91
C GLU A 34 -25.22 -4.65 -3.42
N LEU A 35 -25.01 -3.58 -4.20
CA LEU A 35 -25.16 -3.61 -5.65
C LEU A 35 -24.29 -4.71 -6.27
N LEU A 36 -23.01 -4.77 -5.91
CA LEU A 36 -22.08 -5.79 -6.41
C LEU A 36 -22.54 -7.20 -6.01
N ARG A 37 -22.93 -7.40 -4.76
CA ARG A 37 -23.45 -8.68 -4.27
C ARG A 37 -24.71 -9.15 -5.01
N MET A 38 -25.60 -8.22 -5.39
CA MET A 38 -26.85 -8.53 -6.11
C MET A 38 -26.64 -9.05 -7.53
N ILE A 39 -25.47 -8.78 -8.14
CA ILE A 39 -25.16 -9.23 -9.49
C ILE A 39 -25.25 -10.75 -9.57
N ASP A 40 -24.51 -11.44 -8.70
CA ASP A 40 -24.53 -12.89 -8.59
C ASP A 40 -24.07 -13.32 -7.17
N PRO A 41 -24.99 -13.57 -6.21
CA PRO A 41 -24.63 -13.85 -4.82
C PRO A 41 -23.81 -15.15 -4.59
N PRO A 42 -24.03 -16.25 -5.34
CA PRO A 42 -23.11 -17.39 -5.36
C PRO A 42 -21.70 -17.00 -5.81
N LEU A 43 -21.56 -16.40 -6.99
CA LEU A 43 -20.25 -16.04 -7.56
C LEU A 43 -19.51 -15.00 -6.72
N TRP A 44 -20.24 -14.08 -6.08
CA TRP A 44 -19.68 -13.12 -5.13
C TRP A 44 -18.96 -13.80 -3.96
N ARG A 45 -19.50 -14.92 -3.45
CA ARG A 45 -18.85 -15.68 -2.37
C ARG A 45 -17.66 -16.48 -2.88
N GLU A 46 -17.81 -17.12 -4.04
CA GLU A 46 -16.77 -17.93 -4.68
C GLU A 46 -15.52 -17.11 -4.99
N THR A 47 -15.71 -15.89 -5.51
CA THR A 47 -14.64 -14.93 -5.81
C THR A 47 -14.12 -14.20 -4.56
N ARG A 48 -14.44 -14.67 -3.35
CA ARG A 48 -14.04 -14.08 -2.06
C ARG A 48 -14.38 -12.58 -1.96
N ASN A 49 -15.53 -12.19 -2.48
CA ASN A 49 -16.04 -10.81 -2.53
C ASN A 49 -15.17 -9.89 -3.41
N ASN A 50 -14.51 -10.41 -4.44
CA ASN A 50 -13.73 -9.60 -5.39
C ASN A 50 -14.60 -9.20 -6.60
N PRO A 51 -14.97 -7.92 -6.75
CA PRO A 51 -15.85 -7.49 -7.83
C PRO A 51 -15.22 -7.61 -9.21
N ILE A 52 -13.89 -7.48 -9.33
CA ILE A 52 -13.21 -7.58 -10.63
C ILE A 52 -13.22 -9.03 -11.10
N ALA A 53 -12.92 -9.99 -10.20
CA ALA A 53 -13.02 -11.41 -10.50
C ALA A 53 -14.46 -11.81 -10.85
N MET A 54 -15.43 -11.42 -10.01
CA MET A 54 -16.85 -11.71 -10.27
C MET A 54 -17.32 -11.17 -11.61
N LEU A 55 -17.00 -9.92 -11.96
CA LEU A 55 -17.43 -9.34 -13.23
C LEU A 55 -16.75 -9.98 -14.45
N ARG A 56 -15.58 -10.61 -14.29
CA ARG A 56 -14.95 -11.40 -15.37
C ARG A 56 -15.63 -12.74 -15.60
N GLU A 57 -16.23 -13.32 -14.56
CA GLU A 57 -16.81 -14.66 -14.59
C GLU A 57 -18.33 -14.65 -14.80
N VAL A 58 -19.02 -13.57 -14.44
CA VAL A 58 -20.48 -13.46 -14.58
C VAL A 58 -20.90 -13.58 -16.05
N SER A 59 -21.95 -14.36 -16.31
CA SER A 59 -22.46 -14.55 -17.67
C SER A 59 -23.02 -13.26 -18.27
N HIS A 60 -22.81 -13.07 -19.57
CA HIS A 60 -23.38 -11.96 -20.33
C HIS A 60 -24.90 -11.92 -20.23
N THR A 61 -25.57 -13.09 -20.32
CA THR A 61 -27.03 -13.21 -20.17
C THR A 61 -27.54 -12.70 -18.83
N ARG A 62 -26.78 -12.92 -17.74
CA ARG A 62 -27.14 -12.39 -16.41
C ARG A 62 -27.05 -10.86 -16.39
N LEU A 63 -25.98 -10.28 -16.94
CA LEU A 63 -25.80 -8.84 -17.03
C LEU A 63 -26.90 -8.18 -17.88
N GLU A 64 -27.26 -8.77 -19.02
CA GLU A 64 -28.35 -8.29 -19.89
C GLU A 64 -29.72 -8.29 -19.21
N ARG A 65 -29.99 -9.29 -18.36
CA ARG A 65 -31.20 -9.31 -17.53
C ARG A 65 -31.18 -8.19 -16.49
N LEU A 66 -30.07 -8.00 -15.78
CA LEU A 66 -29.93 -6.95 -14.76
C LEU A 66 -30.03 -5.55 -15.37
N ALA A 67 -29.56 -5.39 -16.61
CA ALA A 67 -29.69 -4.15 -17.36
C ALA A 67 -31.15 -3.75 -17.67
N LYS A 68 -32.12 -4.66 -17.44
CA LYS A 68 -33.56 -4.45 -17.65
C LYS A 68 -34.37 -4.58 -16.35
N ASP A 69 -33.73 -4.88 -15.22
CA ASP A 69 -34.37 -5.11 -13.93
C ASP A 69 -34.56 -3.77 -13.18
N PRO A 70 -35.79 -3.29 -12.98
CA PRO A 70 -36.04 -1.99 -12.35
C PRO A 70 -35.48 -1.86 -10.94
N ASP A 71 -35.52 -2.94 -10.14
CA ASP A 71 -35.05 -2.91 -8.75
C ASP A 71 -33.53 -2.82 -8.68
N PHE A 72 -32.85 -3.57 -9.56
CA PHE A 72 -31.40 -3.48 -9.70
C PHE A 72 -30.97 -2.10 -10.21
N LEU A 73 -31.64 -1.58 -11.24
CA LEU A 73 -31.32 -0.29 -11.84
C LEU A 73 -31.53 0.87 -10.88
N ALA A 74 -32.59 0.86 -10.06
CA ALA A 74 -32.82 1.87 -9.05
C ALA A 74 -31.68 1.92 -8.01
N ARG A 75 -31.11 0.78 -7.62
CA ARG A 75 -29.92 0.74 -6.75
C ARG A 75 -28.67 1.18 -7.50
N TYR A 76 -28.49 0.73 -8.74
CA TYR A 76 -27.38 1.11 -9.59
C TYR A 76 -27.30 2.63 -9.75
N ASP A 77 -28.42 3.28 -10.05
CA ASP A 77 -28.47 4.74 -10.28
C ASP A 77 -28.09 5.52 -9.02
N ARG A 78 -28.58 5.12 -7.84
CA ARG A 78 -28.13 5.69 -6.56
C ARG A 78 -26.62 5.56 -6.33
N VAL A 79 -26.04 4.42 -6.71
CA VAL A 79 -24.59 4.22 -6.60
C VAL A 79 -23.84 5.09 -7.61
N MET A 80 -24.34 5.26 -8.84
CA MET A 80 -23.73 6.14 -9.84
C MET A 80 -23.82 7.62 -9.44
N GLU A 81 -24.93 8.05 -8.83
CA GLU A 81 -25.06 9.39 -8.23
C GLU A 81 -24.02 9.59 -7.12
N TRP A 82 -23.86 8.60 -6.24
CA TRP A 82 -22.81 8.62 -5.23
C TRP A 82 -21.42 8.72 -5.86
N VAL A 83 -21.07 7.86 -6.82
CA VAL A 83 -19.76 7.91 -7.52
C VAL A 83 -19.53 9.29 -8.13
N SER A 84 -20.54 9.86 -8.77
CA SER A 84 -20.47 11.20 -9.38
C SER A 84 -20.26 12.28 -8.32
N SER A 85 -20.94 12.18 -7.18
CA SER A 85 -20.73 13.09 -6.05
C SER A 85 -19.36 12.91 -5.40
N ASP A 86 -18.83 11.69 -5.40
CA ASP A 86 -17.56 11.36 -4.76
C ASP A 86 -16.38 12.04 -5.48
N GLN A 87 -16.53 12.18 -6.80
CA GLN A 87 -15.59 12.87 -7.69
C GLN A 87 -15.61 14.40 -7.58
N GLN A 88 -16.51 15.02 -6.81
CA GLN A 88 -16.59 16.47 -6.64
C GLN A 88 -15.71 16.92 -5.45
N PRO A 89 -14.48 17.43 -5.68
CA PRO A 89 -13.53 17.69 -4.59
C PRO A 89 -13.99 18.79 -3.64
N ASP A 90 -14.77 19.77 -4.13
CA ASP A 90 -15.18 20.96 -3.39
C ASP A 90 -16.29 20.69 -2.36
N ARG A 91 -16.93 19.52 -2.40
CA ARG A 91 -18.04 19.16 -1.50
C ARG A 91 -17.59 18.50 -0.20
N THR A 92 -16.32 18.13 -0.11
CA THR A 92 -15.77 17.45 1.07
C THR A 92 -15.73 18.37 2.28
N TRP A 93 -15.69 17.80 3.48
CA TRP A 93 -15.55 18.59 4.71
C TRP A 93 -14.25 19.40 4.70
N PHE A 94 -13.14 18.79 4.27
CA PHE A 94 -11.84 19.45 4.25
C PHE A 94 -11.79 20.59 3.25
N ALA A 95 -12.29 20.39 2.02
CA ALA A 95 -12.29 21.46 1.01
C ALA A 95 -13.08 22.70 1.47
N ARG A 96 -14.18 22.50 2.20
CA ARG A 96 -14.99 23.61 2.76
C ARG A 96 -14.32 24.28 3.97
N ARG A 97 -13.64 23.52 4.83
CA ARG A 97 -13.10 24.03 6.10
C ARG A 97 -11.68 24.57 6.00
N HIS A 98 -10.90 24.06 5.04
CA HIS A 98 -9.46 24.29 4.87
C HIS A 98 -9.08 24.43 3.37
N PRO A 99 -9.69 25.35 2.61
CA PRO A 99 -9.44 25.50 1.18
C PRO A 99 -7.96 25.78 0.85
N ASP A 100 -7.26 26.53 1.70
CA ASP A 100 -5.87 26.95 1.48
C ASP A 100 -4.85 25.81 1.61
N LEU A 101 -5.23 24.69 2.23
CA LEU A 101 -4.35 23.56 2.51
C LEU A 101 -4.48 22.42 1.49
N ARG A 102 -5.21 22.63 0.39
CA ARG A 102 -5.51 21.59 -0.62
C ARG A 102 -4.34 21.23 -1.52
N THR A 103 -3.36 22.11 -1.69
CA THR A 103 -2.32 21.99 -2.73
C THR A 103 -1.10 21.16 -2.31
N ARG A 104 -0.95 20.86 -1.01
CA ARG A 104 0.22 20.15 -0.47
C ARG A 104 -0.24 18.94 0.32
N PRO A 105 -0.25 17.73 -0.28
CA PRO A 105 -0.82 16.57 0.38
C PRO A 105 0.02 16.08 1.57
N VAL A 106 -0.62 15.26 2.40
CA VAL A 106 0.04 14.40 3.38
C VAL A 106 0.51 13.15 2.65
N ALA A 107 1.81 12.88 2.67
CA ALA A 107 2.36 11.62 2.20
C ALA A 107 2.47 10.63 3.36
N TYR A 108 1.72 9.55 3.28
CA TYR A 108 1.63 8.52 4.31
C TYR A 108 2.33 7.24 3.86
N PHE A 109 3.50 6.99 4.45
CA PHE A 109 4.33 5.84 4.14
C PHE A 109 4.02 4.70 5.12
N CYS A 110 3.72 3.53 4.58
CA CYS A 110 3.55 2.32 5.36
C CYS A 110 4.02 1.10 4.57
N ALA A 111 4.53 0.09 5.27
CA ALA A 111 4.85 -1.19 4.66
C ALA A 111 3.58 -1.94 4.23
N GLU A 112 2.45 -1.78 4.94
CA GLU A 112 1.23 -2.54 4.70
C GLU A 112 -0.04 -1.71 4.72
N PHE A 113 -1.06 -2.13 3.96
CA PHE A 113 -2.37 -1.47 3.89
C PHE A 113 -3.51 -2.49 3.91
N GLY A 114 -4.23 -2.56 5.03
CA GLY A 114 -5.37 -3.43 5.26
C GLY A 114 -6.65 -2.82 4.70
N LEU A 115 -6.84 -2.93 3.39
CA LEU A 115 -7.96 -2.26 2.68
C LEU A 115 -9.17 -3.18 2.50
N HIS A 116 -8.95 -4.31 1.82
CA HIS A 116 -9.94 -5.33 1.52
C HIS A 116 -9.24 -6.64 1.11
N SER A 117 -9.90 -7.80 1.28
CA SER A 117 -9.33 -9.12 0.95
C SER A 117 -8.94 -9.31 -0.52
N SER A 118 -9.53 -8.53 -1.42
CA SER A 118 -9.20 -8.53 -2.86
C SER A 118 -7.83 -7.92 -3.17
N VAL A 119 -7.16 -7.31 -2.18
CA VAL A 119 -5.81 -6.73 -2.30
C VAL A 119 -5.01 -7.08 -1.04
N PRO A 120 -4.40 -8.27 -0.96
CA PRO A 120 -3.81 -8.80 0.26
C PRO A 120 -2.40 -8.23 0.54
N ILE A 121 -2.33 -6.92 0.78
CA ILE A 121 -1.07 -6.19 1.05
C ILE A 121 -0.90 -5.83 2.54
N SER A 122 -1.41 -6.70 3.43
CA SER A 122 -1.40 -6.50 4.89
C SER A 122 -1.33 -7.81 5.66
N SER A 123 -0.60 -7.80 6.78
CA SER A 123 -0.42 -8.95 7.67
C SER A 123 -1.21 -8.85 8.98
N GLY A 124 -1.57 -7.64 9.43
CA GLY A 124 -2.21 -7.48 10.73
C GLY A 124 -2.68 -6.07 11.05
N GLY A 125 -2.70 -5.75 12.35
CA GLY A 125 -3.34 -4.53 12.89
C GLY A 125 -2.72 -3.22 12.40
N LEU A 126 -1.41 -3.19 12.11
CA LEU A 126 -0.73 -2.00 11.59
C LEU A 126 -1.26 -1.62 10.20
N GLY A 127 -1.41 -2.61 9.32
CA GLY A 127 -1.99 -2.42 8.01
C GLY A 127 -3.47 -2.06 8.09
N ILE A 128 -4.26 -2.69 8.96
CA ILE A 128 -5.66 -2.30 9.18
C ILE A 128 -5.78 -0.82 9.57
N LEU A 129 -4.94 -0.34 10.49
CA LEU A 129 -4.90 1.07 10.88
C LEU A 129 -4.53 1.97 9.68
N ALA A 130 -3.53 1.60 8.89
CA ALA A 130 -3.16 2.33 7.68
C ALA A 130 -4.32 2.39 6.66
N GLY A 131 -5.07 1.30 6.52
CA GLY A 131 -6.28 1.23 5.70
C GLY A 131 -7.38 2.17 6.21
N ASP A 132 -7.63 2.19 7.52
CA ASP A 132 -8.63 3.06 8.13
C ASP A 132 -8.25 4.54 8.05
N HIS A 133 -6.96 4.86 8.14
CA HIS A 133 -6.46 6.21 7.83
C HIS A 133 -6.80 6.62 6.39
N CYS A 134 -6.56 5.73 5.41
CA CYS A 134 -6.88 6.02 4.01
C CYS A 134 -8.38 6.22 3.79
N LYS A 135 -9.22 5.35 4.37
CA LYS A 135 -10.69 5.45 4.28
C LYS A 135 -11.20 6.75 4.91
N THR A 136 -10.73 7.06 6.12
CA THR A 136 -11.11 8.29 6.83
C THR A 136 -10.63 9.53 6.08
N ALA A 137 -9.40 9.52 5.55
CA ALA A 137 -8.87 10.61 4.73
C ALA A 137 -9.70 10.82 3.45
N SER A 138 -10.13 9.72 2.81
CA SER A 138 -11.04 9.77 1.66
C SER A 138 -12.38 10.39 2.01
N ASP A 139 -13.03 9.97 3.10
CA ASP A 139 -14.36 10.45 3.49
C ASP A 139 -14.33 11.94 3.89
N LEU A 140 -13.25 12.37 4.57
CA LEU A 140 -13.05 13.77 4.94
C LEU A 140 -12.60 14.66 3.76
N GLY A 141 -12.06 14.06 2.69
CA GLY A 141 -11.48 14.76 1.56
C GLY A 141 -10.12 15.38 1.83
N LEU A 142 -9.31 14.76 2.70
CA LEU A 142 -7.95 15.24 2.97
C LEU A 142 -7.08 15.11 1.70
N PRO A 143 -6.22 16.09 1.39
CA PRO A 143 -5.19 15.93 0.38
C PRO A 143 -4.17 14.93 0.94
N PHE A 144 -4.31 13.67 0.57
CA PHE A 144 -3.58 12.56 1.17
C PHE A 144 -3.15 11.59 0.07
N VAL A 145 -1.95 11.04 0.20
CA VAL A 145 -1.40 10.03 -0.69
C VAL A 145 -0.77 8.92 0.14
N GLY A 146 -1.12 7.68 -0.17
CA GLY A 146 -0.46 6.52 0.44
C GLY A 146 0.75 6.11 -0.39
N VAL A 147 1.82 5.69 0.30
CA VAL A 147 3.02 5.09 -0.32
C VAL A 147 3.33 3.78 0.39
N GLY A 148 3.44 2.70 -0.38
CA GLY A 148 3.72 1.36 0.11
C GLY A 148 4.48 0.50 -0.87
N LEU A 149 4.52 -0.81 -0.58
CA LEU A 149 5.15 -1.81 -1.42
C LEU A 149 4.07 -2.70 -2.06
N SER A 150 4.34 -3.16 -3.28
CA SER A 150 3.46 -4.07 -4.00
C SER A 150 3.84 -5.52 -3.71
N TYR A 151 3.02 -6.22 -2.94
CA TYR A 151 3.21 -7.64 -2.65
C TYR A 151 2.42 -8.49 -3.64
N MET A 152 3.13 -9.17 -4.54
CA MET A 152 2.51 -10.10 -5.51
C MET A 152 2.34 -11.52 -4.94
N LYS A 153 2.94 -11.82 -3.79
CA LYS A 153 2.63 -13.00 -2.98
C LYS A 153 1.88 -12.56 -1.74
N SER A 154 0.86 -13.34 -1.36
CA SER A 154 0.18 -13.13 -0.08
C SER A 154 1.18 -13.16 1.08
N TYR A 155 0.86 -12.43 2.15
CA TYR A 155 1.64 -12.52 3.39
C TYR A 155 1.64 -13.95 3.93
N PHE A 156 0.44 -14.53 4.07
CA PHE A 156 0.22 -15.86 4.58
C PHE A 156 -1.19 -16.35 4.21
N ASP A 157 -1.31 -17.55 3.65
CA ASP A 157 -2.58 -18.28 3.53
C ASP A 157 -2.47 -19.55 4.37
N GLN A 158 -3.10 -19.53 5.55
CA GLN A 158 -2.97 -20.61 6.51
C GLN A 158 -3.64 -21.89 6.00
N ARG A 159 -2.83 -22.91 5.74
CA ARG A 159 -3.32 -24.27 5.50
C ARG A 159 -2.88 -25.16 6.65
N LEU A 160 -3.80 -26.03 7.07
CA LEU A 160 -3.49 -27.07 8.04
C LEU A 160 -3.46 -28.39 7.28
N ARG A 161 -2.30 -29.03 7.30
CA ARG A 161 -2.16 -30.39 6.80
C ARG A 161 -2.94 -31.36 7.68
N ALA A 162 -3.19 -32.56 7.16
CA ALA A 162 -3.90 -33.61 7.89
C ALA A 162 -3.21 -34.02 9.22
N ASP A 163 -1.90 -33.76 9.35
CA ASP A 163 -1.10 -33.99 10.56
C ASP A 163 -1.14 -32.82 11.56
N GLY A 164 -1.96 -31.79 11.30
CA GLY A 164 -2.10 -30.60 12.13
C GLY A 164 -0.97 -29.57 11.98
N TRP A 165 0.01 -29.80 11.11
CA TRP A 165 1.05 -28.81 10.86
C TRP A 165 0.54 -27.69 9.96
N GLN A 166 0.93 -26.47 10.33
CA GLN A 166 0.67 -25.28 9.55
C GLN A 166 1.64 -25.19 8.37
N GLU A 167 1.08 -24.90 7.19
CA GLU A 167 1.83 -24.54 6.00
C GLU A 167 1.27 -23.24 5.41
N ASP A 168 2.11 -22.57 4.62
CA ASP A 168 1.74 -21.37 3.87
C ASP A 168 1.43 -21.74 2.42
N SER A 169 0.47 -21.06 1.81
CA SER A 169 0.35 -21.11 0.34
C SER A 169 1.33 -20.12 -0.30
N ASP A 170 1.95 -20.53 -1.40
CA ASP A 170 2.76 -19.66 -2.25
C ASP A 170 1.93 -18.97 -3.34
N GLU A 171 0.62 -18.79 -3.11
CA GLU A 171 -0.29 -18.22 -4.10
C GLU A 171 0.11 -16.78 -4.48
N CYS A 172 0.28 -16.59 -5.78
CA CYS A 172 0.52 -15.29 -6.38
C CYS A 172 -0.80 -14.58 -6.65
N VAL A 173 -0.86 -13.31 -6.29
CA VAL A 173 -1.96 -12.41 -6.63
C VAL A 173 -1.84 -12.05 -8.11
N ASP A 174 -2.87 -12.32 -8.91
CA ASP A 174 -2.96 -11.80 -10.28
C ASP A 174 -3.30 -10.30 -10.22
N PRO A 175 -2.40 -9.39 -10.65
CA PRO A 175 -2.68 -7.96 -10.69
C PRO A 175 -3.90 -7.62 -11.54
N GLY A 176 -4.21 -8.46 -12.54
CA GLY A 176 -5.40 -8.35 -13.38
C GLY A 176 -6.71 -8.48 -12.60
N LEU A 177 -6.72 -9.22 -11.49
CA LEU A 177 -7.88 -9.38 -10.60
C LEU A 177 -7.92 -8.36 -9.46
N THR A 178 -7.00 -7.40 -9.45
CA THR A 178 -6.95 -6.32 -8.44
C THR A 178 -7.28 -4.96 -9.06
N PRO A 179 -7.57 -3.90 -8.29
CA PRO A 179 -7.69 -2.54 -8.81
C PRO A 179 -6.34 -1.87 -9.16
N LEU A 180 -5.19 -2.54 -9.00
CA LEU A 180 -3.84 -2.00 -9.32
C LEU A 180 -3.61 -1.63 -10.78
N MET A 181 -3.50 -0.35 -11.10
CA MET A 181 -3.16 0.13 -12.45
C MET A 181 -1.66 0.41 -12.53
N PRO A 182 -0.95 -0.03 -13.57
CA PRO A 182 0.44 0.37 -13.74
C PRO A 182 0.47 1.87 -14.05
N LEU A 183 1.26 2.62 -13.30
CA LEU A 183 1.57 4.00 -13.63
C LEU A 183 2.70 3.99 -14.68
N ARG A 184 2.68 4.88 -15.66
CA ARG A 184 3.76 5.03 -16.65
C ARG A 184 4.38 6.40 -16.52
N SER A 185 5.71 6.48 -16.62
CA SER A 185 6.39 7.76 -16.52
C SER A 185 5.97 8.68 -17.67
N ALA A 186 6.07 9.99 -17.48
CA ALA A 186 5.75 10.96 -18.53
C ALA A 186 6.60 10.77 -19.80
N LYS A 187 7.76 10.10 -19.68
CA LYS A 187 8.68 9.77 -20.78
C LYS A 187 8.40 8.41 -21.43
N GLY A 188 7.36 7.69 -20.96
CA GLY A 188 7.04 6.34 -21.43
C GLY A 188 7.91 5.23 -20.83
N GLU A 189 8.83 5.58 -19.92
CA GLU A 189 9.68 4.61 -19.22
C GLU A 189 8.83 3.73 -18.27
N PRO A 190 9.21 2.46 -18.07
CA PRO A 190 8.47 1.54 -17.21
C PRO A 190 8.70 1.80 -15.71
N TYR A 191 9.67 2.64 -15.34
CA TYR A 191 10.03 2.97 -13.96
C TYR A 191 9.93 4.46 -13.66
N PHE A 192 9.82 4.80 -12.38
CA PHE A 192 9.71 6.18 -11.86
C PHE A 192 10.95 6.63 -11.11
N ALA A 193 11.73 5.70 -10.59
CA ALA A 193 12.92 5.99 -9.83
C ALA A 193 13.96 4.91 -10.04
N VAL A 194 15.22 5.29 -9.91
CA VAL A 194 16.35 4.37 -9.75
C VAL A 194 16.90 4.58 -8.35
N VAL A 195 17.08 3.51 -7.60
CA VAL A 195 17.58 3.52 -6.22
C VAL A 195 18.80 2.62 -6.13
N ASP A 196 19.92 3.19 -5.69
CA ASP A 196 21.10 2.38 -5.42
C ASP A 196 20.87 1.56 -4.15
N THR A 197 20.98 0.24 -4.29
CA THR A 197 20.73 -0.73 -3.22
C THR A 197 21.89 -1.72 -3.18
N PHE A 198 22.67 -1.72 -2.09
CA PHE A 198 23.80 -2.64 -1.88
C PHE A 198 24.78 -2.74 -3.07
N GLY A 199 25.14 -1.60 -3.67
CA GLY A 199 26.18 -1.52 -4.70
C GLY A 199 25.68 -1.67 -6.14
N ARG A 200 24.37 -1.75 -6.37
CA ARG A 200 23.79 -1.77 -7.73
C ARG A 200 22.52 -0.91 -7.84
N PRO A 201 22.24 -0.34 -9.02
CA PRO A 201 21.01 0.39 -9.26
C PRO A 201 19.82 -0.57 -9.36
N VAL A 202 18.70 -0.20 -8.74
CA VAL A 202 17.42 -0.90 -8.83
C VAL A 202 16.36 0.07 -9.34
N HIS A 203 15.78 -0.25 -10.49
CA HIS A 203 14.67 0.46 -11.11
C HIS A 203 13.36 0.12 -10.39
N VAL A 204 12.56 1.14 -10.12
CA VAL A 204 11.31 1.01 -9.36
C VAL A 204 10.14 1.42 -10.25
N GLN A 205 9.28 0.45 -10.60
CA GLN A 205 7.98 0.73 -11.19
C GLN A 205 6.94 1.01 -10.10
N VAL A 206 5.80 1.56 -10.51
CA VAL A 206 4.75 1.98 -9.59
C VAL A 206 3.40 1.47 -10.06
N TRP A 207 2.71 0.78 -9.17
CA TRP A 207 1.29 0.52 -9.27
C TRP A 207 0.52 1.61 -8.54
N THR A 208 -0.64 2.00 -9.05
CA THR A 208 -1.56 2.91 -8.38
C THR A 208 -2.92 2.25 -8.19
N MET A 209 -3.57 2.52 -7.05
CA MET A 209 -4.98 2.21 -6.87
C MET A 209 -5.71 3.36 -6.19
N LYS A 210 -7.03 3.41 -6.36
CA LYS A 210 -7.89 4.36 -5.65
C LYS A 210 -8.46 3.72 -4.39
N VAL A 211 -8.23 4.39 -3.26
CA VAL A 211 -8.91 4.17 -1.99
C VAL A 211 -9.87 5.33 -1.80
N GLY A 212 -11.03 5.24 -2.46
CA GLY A 212 -11.96 6.35 -2.59
C GLY A 212 -11.32 7.51 -3.33
N ARG A 213 -11.09 8.63 -2.64
CA ARG A 213 -10.41 9.82 -3.20
C ARG A 213 -8.89 9.75 -3.14
N ILE A 214 -8.35 8.82 -2.35
CA ILE A 214 -6.93 8.77 -2.07
C ILE A 214 -6.19 7.90 -3.10
N PRO A 215 -5.17 8.42 -3.80
CA PRO A 215 -4.25 7.60 -4.56
C PRO A 215 -3.29 6.87 -3.60
N LEU A 216 -3.14 5.57 -3.80
CA LEU A 216 -2.13 4.75 -3.15
C LEU A 216 -1.12 4.29 -4.19
N TYR A 217 0.15 4.69 -4.02
CA TYR A 217 1.27 4.27 -4.85
C TYR A 217 1.99 3.09 -4.20
N LEU A 218 2.10 1.99 -4.92
CA LEU A 218 2.80 0.79 -4.49
C LEU A 218 4.02 0.56 -5.37
N LEU A 219 5.18 0.49 -4.73
CA LEU A 219 6.46 0.29 -5.40
C LEU A 219 6.68 -1.18 -5.74
N ASP A 220 7.28 -1.44 -6.89
CA ASP A 220 7.60 -2.77 -7.38
C ASP A 220 8.94 -2.74 -8.12
N THR A 221 9.72 -3.81 -8.01
CA THR A 221 11.04 -3.96 -8.64
C THR A 221 11.05 -5.06 -9.70
N ASN A 222 9.92 -5.71 -9.97
CA ASN A 222 9.79 -6.77 -10.98
C ASN A 222 9.83 -6.20 -12.41
N LEU A 223 11.03 -5.83 -12.84
CA LEU A 223 11.37 -5.21 -14.11
C LEU A 223 12.52 -5.96 -14.77
N GLU A 224 12.51 -6.03 -16.10
CA GLU A 224 13.56 -6.73 -16.85
C GLU A 224 14.92 -6.01 -16.74
N GLU A 225 14.89 -4.69 -16.56
CA GLU A 225 16.03 -3.81 -16.35
C GLU A 225 16.79 -4.10 -15.04
N ASN A 226 16.14 -4.78 -14.09
CA ASN A 226 16.76 -5.16 -12.83
C ASN A 226 17.43 -6.52 -12.92
N HIS A 227 18.51 -6.67 -12.15
CA HIS A 227 19.15 -7.97 -11.92
C HIS A 227 18.09 -8.99 -11.44
N PRO A 228 18.14 -10.26 -11.89
CA PRO A 228 17.13 -11.27 -11.53
C PRO A 228 16.85 -11.36 -10.01
N ASP A 229 17.89 -11.30 -9.18
CA ASP A 229 17.76 -11.31 -7.71
C ASP A 229 17.01 -10.10 -7.13
N ASP A 230 16.99 -8.97 -7.85
CA ASP A 230 16.31 -7.75 -7.38
C ASP A 230 14.84 -7.68 -7.78
N ARG A 231 14.44 -8.47 -8.79
CA ARG A 231 13.07 -8.47 -9.31
C ARG A 231 12.04 -8.92 -8.28
N THR A 232 12.48 -9.70 -7.29
CA THR A 232 11.60 -10.27 -6.25
C THR A 232 11.71 -9.57 -4.90
N LEU A 233 12.49 -8.48 -4.78
CA LEU A 233 12.73 -7.80 -3.50
C LEU A 233 11.44 -7.38 -2.80
N LEU A 234 10.43 -6.97 -3.55
CA LEU A 234 9.18 -6.44 -3.01
C LEU A 234 8.03 -7.45 -3.04
N ASN A 235 8.25 -8.70 -3.49
CA ASN A 235 7.14 -9.62 -3.79
C ASN A 235 6.41 -10.18 -2.57
N LYS A 236 7.02 -10.24 -1.38
CA LYS A 236 6.39 -10.82 -0.18
C LYS A 236 6.63 -9.97 1.07
N LEU A 237 5.54 -9.73 1.80
CA LEU A 237 5.53 -8.96 3.04
C LEU A 237 6.26 -9.71 4.16
N TYR A 238 7.19 -9.05 4.84
CA TYR A 238 7.98 -9.59 5.96
C TYR A 238 8.65 -10.95 5.68
N ALA A 239 9.02 -11.19 4.42
CA ALA A 239 9.76 -12.37 4.04
C ALA A 239 11.27 -12.18 4.19
N GLY A 240 11.97 -13.31 4.33
CA GLY A 240 13.43 -13.39 4.31
C GLY A 240 14.12 -12.88 5.57
N GLY A 241 15.45 -12.73 5.46
CA GLY A 241 16.31 -12.30 6.55
C GLY A 241 16.43 -10.77 6.70
N PRO A 242 17.20 -10.31 7.71
CA PRO A 242 17.41 -8.89 7.97
C PRO A 242 17.89 -8.07 6.76
N ASP A 243 18.70 -8.67 5.89
CA ASP A 243 19.23 -8.00 4.69
C ASP A 243 18.12 -7.69 3.67
N LEU A 244 17.18 -8.62 3.45
CA LEU A 244 16.04 -8.39 2.55
C LEU A 244 15.11 -7.34 3.14
N ARG A 245 14.82 -7.43 4.44
CA ARG A 245 14.00 -6.43 5.14
C ARG A 245 14.60 -5.03 5.02
N LEU A 246 15.91 -4.88 5.22
CA LEU A 246 16.59 -3.61 5.08
C LEU A 246 16.50 -3.06 3.65
N ARG A 247 16.59 -3.92 2.63
CA ARG A 247 16.37 -3.54 1.22
C ARG A 247 14.94 -3.05 0.98
N GLN A 248 13.94 -3.75 1.50
CA GLN A 248 12.53 -3.35 1.38
C GLN A 248 12.27 -2.00 2.07
N GLU A 249 12.78 -1.80 3.28
CA GLU A 249 12.64 -0.53 4.02
C GLU A 249 13.38 0.62 3.32
N TRP A 250 14.55 0.35 2.74
CA TRP A 250 15.28 1.33 1.93
C TRP A 250 14.51 1.72 0.67
N LEU A 251 13.99 0.74 -0.08
CA LEU A 251 13.18 0.97 -1.27
C LEU A 251 11.88 1.70 -0.94
N LEU A 252 11.19 1.34 0.16
CA LEU A 252 10.00 2.04 0.63
C LEU A 252 10.30 3.52 0.95
N GLY A 253 11.36 3.76 1.73
CA GLY A 253 11.72 5.11 2.17
C GLY A 253 12.30 5.96 1.05
N VAL A 254 13.46 5.57 0.51
CA VAL A 254 14.19 6.32 -0.51
C VAL A 254 13.47 6.28 -1.85
N GLY A 255 13.07 5.08 -2.29
CA GLY A 255 12.33 4.91 -3.54
C GLY A 255 11.00 5.65 -3.49
N GLY A 256 10.26 5.56 -2.38
CA GLY A 256 8.97 6.23 -2.25
C GLY A 256 9.07 7.76 -2.32
N VAL A 257 10.10 8.38 -1.71
CA VAL A 257 10.36 9.83 -1.86
C VAL A 257 10.62 10.19 -3.33
N ARG A 258 11.51 9.45 -4.00
CA ARG A 258 11.84 9.69 -5.42
C ARG A 258 10.64 9.51 -6.34
N VAL A 259 9.83 8.48 -6.10
CA VAL A 259 8.57 8.25 -6.83
C VAL A 259 7.65 9.44 -6.68
N LEU A 260 7.43 9.95 -5.45
CA LEU A 260 6.59 11.13 -5.22
C LEU A 260 7.09 12.35 -5.98
N ARG A 261 8.41 12.55 -6.07
CA ARG A 261 9.00 13.63 -6.90
C ARG A 261 8.77 13.41 -8.39
N ALA A 262 8.99 12.18 -8.86
CA ALA A 262 8.84 11.83 -10.27
C ALA A 262 7.39 12.00 -10.77
N VAL A 263 6.39 11.75 -9.91
CA VAL A 263 4.97 12.01 -10.22
C VAL A 263 4.57 13.48 -10.04
N GLY A 264 5.50 14.35 -9.65
CA GLY A 264 5.27 15.79 -9.51
C GLY A 264 4.60 16.21 -8.20
N LEU A 265 4.61 15.37 -7.17
CA LEU A 265 4.03 15.70 -5.86
C LEU A 265 5.06 16.39 -4.94
N ASP A 266 4.63 17.48 -4.30
CA ASP A 266 5.33 18.10 -3.18
C ASP A 266 4.51 18.06 -1.88
N PRO A 267 4.59 16.94 -1.13
CA PRO A 267 3.88 16.81 0.13
C PRO A 267 4.30 17.86 1.16
N GLY A 268 3.31 18.46 1.82
CA GLY A 268 3.52 19.41 2.92
C GLY A 268 3.83 18.71 4.24
N VAL A 269 3.32 17.48 4.40
CA VAL A 269 3.49 16.63 5.58
C VAL A 269 3.95 15.25 5.14
N TRP A 270 4.91 14.69 5.87
CA TRP A 270 5.44 13.34 5.64
C TRP A 270 5.20 12.50 6.89
N HIS A 271 4.42 11.45 6.76
CA HIS A 271 4.03 10.58 7.87
C HIS A 271 4.64 9.18 7.66
N ALA A 272 5.50 8.78 8.58
CA ALA A 272 6.02 7.41 8.64
C ALA A 272 5.18 6.58 9.62
N ASN A 273 4.47 5.59 9.11
CA ASN A 273 3.80 4.59 9.94
C ASN A 273 4.83 3.55 10.37
N GLU A 274 5.22 3.59 11.65
CA GLU A 274 6.32 2.81 12.22
C GLU A 274 7.72 3.05 11.64
N GLY A 275 8.71 2.33 12.18
CA GLY A 275 10.13 2.41 11.80
C GLY A 275 10.45 1.98 10.37
N HIS A 276 9.57 1.20 9.71
CA HIS A 276 9.79 0.66 8.37
C HIS A 276 9.94 1.74 7.29
N ALA A 277 9.27 2.88 7.48
CA ALA A 277 9.32 4.00 6.55
C ALA A 277 10.41 5.04 6.91
N SER A 278 11.29 4.74 7.87
CA SER A 278 12.22 5.73 8.42
C SER A 278 13.25 6.27 7.41
N PHE A 279 13.65 5.48 6.41
CA PHE A 279 14.59 5.91 5.36
C PHE A 279 14.06 7.03 4.47
N MET A 280 12.74 7.26 4.43
CA MET A 280 12.14 8.44 3.82
C MET A 280 12.78 9.73 4.38
N LEU A 281 13.11 9.75 5.67
CA LEU A 281 13.71 10.92 6.33
C LEU A 281 15.15 11.14 5.90
N VAL A 282 15.89 10.06 5.69
CA VAL A 282 17.27 10.13 5.19
C VAL A 282 17.29 10.72 3.79
N GLU A 283 16.42 10.23 2.90
CA GLU A 283 16.34 10.78 1.54
C GLU A 283 15.89 12.24 1.53
N ARG A 284 14.94 12.61 2.41
CA ARG A 284 14.51 14.01 2.54
C ARG A 284 15.60 14.95 3.04
N LEU A 285 16.49 14.49 3.93
CA LEU A 285 17.66 15.27 4.38
C LEU A 285 18.75 15.40 3.31
N ARG A 286 18.82 14.42 2.40
CA ARG A 286 19.73 14.42 1.25
C ARG A 286 19.25 15.37 0.15
N GLU A 287 17.94 15.51 -0.07
CA GLU A 287 17.39 16.40 -1.08
C GLU A 287 17.90 17.85 -0.86
N PRO A 288 18.38 18.53 -1.92
CA PRO A 288 18.81 19.91 -1.80
C PRO A 288 17.63 20.78 -1.38
N THR A 289 17.72 21.42 -0.22
CA THR A 289 16.73 22.39 0.22
C THR A 289 16.75 23.57 -0.76
N LYS A 290 15.63 23.86 -1.44
CA LYS A 290 15.50 25.12 -2.20
C LYS A 290 15.89 26.28 -1.27
N PRO A 291 16.74 27.22 -1.68
CA PRO A 291 17.13 28.37 -0.87
C PRO A 291 15.94 29.33 -0.79
N ALA A 292 14.97 29.03 0.06
CA ALA A 292 13.97 30.01 0.45
C ALA A 292 14.57 30.80 1.62
N GLY A 293 15.01 32.03 1.34
CA GLY A 293 15.58 33.04 2.26
C GLY A 293 15.43 32.72 3.75
N ARG A 294 16.25 31.79 4.25
CA ARG A 294 16.13 31.27 5.62
C ARG A 294 17.12 32.02 6.50
N PRO A 295 16.70 32.53 7.66
CA PRO A 295 17.63 33.17 8.59
C PRO A 295 18.70 32.16 9.05
N PRO A 296 19.94 32.61 9.29
CA PRO A 296 21.01 31.76 9.83
C PRO A 296 20.56 31.13 11.16
N GLY A 297 20.61 29.80 11.27
CA GLY A 297 20.24 29.06 12.49
C GLY A 297 18.91 28.28 12.42
N ALA A 298 18.12 28.43 11.36
CA ALA A 298 16.93 27.59 11.16
C ALA A 298 17.33 26.14 10.82
N SER A 299 16.87 25.18 11.62
CA SER A 299 17.22 23.76 11.47
C SER A 299 16.90 23.22 10.06
N ARG A 300 17.80 22.39 9.51
CA ARG A 300 17.78 21.88 8.12
C ARG A 300 16.60 20.94 7.81
N TRP A 301 15.69 20.73 8.78
CA TRP A 301 14.56 19.81 8.65
C TRP A 301 13.60 20.30 7.55
N PRO A 302 13.43 19.51 6.48
CA PRO A 302 12.48 19.82 5.42
C PRO A 302 11.09 19.34 5.85
N SER A 303 10.08 20.22 5.83
CA SER A 303 8.65 19.90 6.06
C SER A 303 8.30 19.25 7.42
N ARG A 304 7.01 19.23 7.77
CA ARG A 304 6.52 18.63 9.02
C ARG A 304 6.56 17.11 8.88
N ILE A 305 7.31 16.46 9.77
CA ILE A 305 7.48 15.01 9.83
C ILE A 305 6.69 14.47 11.02
N CYS A 306 5.88 13.43 10.79
CA CYS A 306 5.15 12.71 11.82
C CYS A 306 5.61 11.25 11.87
N ARG A 307 5.70 10.69 13.07
CA ARG A 307 5.92 9.26 13.30
C ARG A 307 4.88 8.73 14.27
N SER A 308 4.33 7.55 13.97
CA SER A 308 3.39 6.85 14.85
C SER A 308 3.99 5.52 15.29
N PRO A 309 4.66 5.45 16.46
CA PRO A 309 5.05 4.18 17.05
C PRO A 309 3.81 3.47 17.60
N SER A 310 3.65 2.20 17.28
CA SER A 310 2.53 1.35 17.68
C SER A 310 2.92 0.28 18.70
N THR A 311 4.22 0.01 18.88
CA THR A 311 4.67 -1.07 19.77
C THR A 311 5.52 -0.54 20.95
N PRO A 312 5.13 -0.83 22.21
CA PRO A 312 5.91 -0.46 23.40
C PRO A 312 7.05 -1.45 23.72
N ARG A 313 7.16 -2.57 23.00
CA ARG A 313 8.16 -3.62 23.26
C ARG A 313 9.49 -3.32 22.55
N PRO A 314 10.62 -3.19 23.25
CA PRO A 314 11.91 -2.87 22.62
C PRO A 314 12.33 -3.83 21.50
N GLY A 315 12.03 -5.13 21.63
CA GLY A 315 12.36 -6.15 20.62
C GLY A 315 11.60 -6.05 19.29
N SER A 316 10.58 -5.20 19.21
CA SER A 316 9.84 -4.91 17.97
C SER A 316 10.35 -3.66 17.24
N SER A 317 11.21 -2.88 17.90
CA SER A 317 11.80 -1.69 17.29
C SER A 317 12.77 -2.08 16.17
N VAL A 318 12.70 -1.38 15.05
CA VAL A 318 13.65 -1.56 13.94
C VAL A 318 15.03 -1.14 14.43
N SER A 319 15.96 -2.10 14.47
CA SER A 319 17.36 -1.84 14.79
C SER A 319 18.25 -2.40 13.68
N CYS A 320 19.15 -1.57 13.17
CA CYS A 320 20.17 -1.97 12.21
C CYS A 320 21.53 -1.89 12.90
N ARG A 321 22.28 -2.99 12.91
CA ARG A 321 23.67 -2.96 13.38
C ARG A 321 24.56 -2.50 12.23
N PRO A 322 25.30 -1.40 12.37
CA PRO A 322 26.33 -1.08 11.38
C PRO A 322 27.34 -2.23 11.35
N ARG A 323 27.58 -2.81 10.17
CA ARG A 323 28.79 -3.62 10.00
C ARG A 323 29.99 -2.69 10.14
N PRO A 324 31.05 -3.07 10.87
CA PRO A 324 32.25 -2.26 10.91
C PRO A 324 32.76 -2.08 9.48
N TRP A 325 32.86 -0.83 9.04
CA TRP A 325 33.50 -0.51 7.78
C TRP A 325 34.98 -0.90 7.89
N ARG A 326 35.39 -1.95 7.19
CA ARG A 326 36.80 -2.25 6.96
C ARG A 326 37.16 -1.65 5.59
N PRO A 327 38.09 -0.69 5.51
CA PRO A 327 38.61 -0.29 4.21
C PRO A 327 39.22 -1.52 3.50
N PRO A 328 39.06 -1.66 2.17
CA PRO A 328 39.71 -2.74 1.44
C PRO A 328 41.23 -2.63 1.64
N ASN A 329 41.85 -3.72 2.12
CA ASN A 329 43.28 -3.80 2.32
C ASN A 329 43.96 -3.85 0.94
N PRO A 330 44.86 -2.91 0.56
CA PRO A 330 45.41 -2.86 -0.80
C PRO A 330 46.41 -3.97 -1.13
N THR A 331 46.77 -4.82 -0.17
CA THR A 331 47.81 -5.84 -0.33
C THR A 331 47.44 -7.13 0.39
N GLY A 332 46.96 -8.14 -0.36
CA GLY A 332 46.74 -9.50 0.14
C GLY A 332 46.02 -10.37 -0.90
N PRO A 333 46.46 -11.61 -1.16
CA PRO A 333 45.97 -12.41 -2.27
C PRO A 333 44.55 -12.91 -2.01
N TRP A 334 43.76 -12.99 -3.08
CA TRP A 334 42.44 -13.63 -3.09
C TRP A 334 42.59 -15.10 -2.70
N GLY A 335 42.16 -15.46 -1.49
CA GLY A 335 42.22 -16.80 -0.96
C GLY A 335 41.07 -17.01 0.02
N SER A 336 40.26 -18.02 -0.29
CA SER A 336 39.17 -18.59 0.49
C SER A 336 39.48 -18.75 1.99
N ASP A 337 38.55 -18.33 2.85
CA ASP A 337 38.32 -19.05 4.10
C ASP A 337 36.90 -18.89 4.68
N SER A 338 36.12 -19.96 4.43
CA SER A 338 35.48 -20.86 5.39
C SER A 338 34.52 -20.34 6.49
N ALA A 339 33.30 -20.87 6.39
CA ALA A 339 32.55 -21.58 7.43
C ALA A 339 32.20 -20.86 8.75
N SER A 340 30.97 -20.32 8.81
CA SER A 340 30.30 -20.04 10.09
C SER A 340 29.77 -21.35 10.71
N ARG A 341 30.38 -21.76 11.83
CA ARG A 341 29.88 -22.78 12.76
C ARG A 341 28.46 -22.43 13.23
N ALA A 342 27.53 -23.37 13.05
CA ALA A 342 26.24 -23.37 13.73
C ALA A 342 26.43 -23.84 15.18
N THR A 343 25.91 -23.07 16.14
CA THR A 343 25.67 -23.52 17.51
C THR A 343 24.28 -24.16 17.60
N PRO A 344 24.09 -25.32 18.27
CA PRO A 344 22.77 -25.91 18.41
C PRO A 344 21.98 -25.21 19.52
N SER A 345 20.79 -24.71 19.20
CA SER A 345 19.81 -24.25 20.18
C SER A 345 18.87 -25.39 20.58
N THR A 346 18.87 -25.72 21.87
CA THR A 346 17.96 -26.67 22.54
C THR A 346 16.49 -26.20 22.44
N PRO A 347 15.50 -27.12 22.34
CA PRO A 347 14.10 -26.74 22.21
C PRO A 347 13.50 -26.37 23.57
N ARG A 348 12.86 -25.19 23.68
CA ARG A 348 12.02 -24.85 24.84
C ARG A 348 10.57 -25.21 24.57
N ARG A 349 9.99 -25.94 25.53
CA ARG A 349 8.58 -26.35 25.60
C ARG A 349 7.63 -25.16 25.62
N ALA A 350 6.46 -25.38 25.03
CA ALA A 350 5.27 -24.56 25.14
C ALA A 350 4.82 -24.45 26.61
N ASN A 351 4.46 -23.24 27.03
CA ASN A 351 3.64 -23.01 28.21
C ASN A 351 2.34 -22.34 27.78
N ASP A 352 1.25 -23.00 28.16
CA ASP A 352 -0.12 -22.49 28.14
C ASP A 352 -0.25 -21.20 28.97
N ALA A 353 -0.93 -20.21 28.38
CA ALA A 353 -1.69 -19.22 29.13
C ALA A 353 -2.83 -18.70 28.24
N GLY A 354 -4.02 -19.24 28.49
CA GLY A 354 -5.25 -18.81 27.85
C GLY A 354 -5.83 -17.52 28.40
N GLN A 355 -6.69 -16.94 27.57
CA GLN A 355 -7.81 -16.02 27.83
C GLN A 355 -7.55 -14.53 28.09
N GLY A 356 -8.25 -13.72 27.28
CA GLY A 356 -8.45 -12.28 27.49
C GLY A 356 -8.78 -11.52 26.19
N ILE A 357 -9.84 -11.87 25.47
CA ILE A 357 -10.32 -11.08 24.31
C ILE A 357 -11.06 -9.84 24.84
N GLY A 358 -10.33 -8.72 24.97
CA GLY A 358 -10.91 -7.40 25.21
C GLY A 358 -11.26 -6.72 23.88
N ARG A 359 -12.56 -6.60 23.58
CA ARG A 359 -13.06 -5.74 22.50
C ARG A 359 -12.76 -4.27 22.85
N SER A 360 -11.78 -3.67 22.19
CA SER A 360 -11.52 -2.23 22.28
C SER A 360 -12.19 -1.53 21.10
N PHE A 361 -13.31 -0.87 21.37
CA PHE A 361 -13.90 0.13 20.48
C PHE A 361 -12.97 1.35 20.45
N PHE A 362 -12.24 1.55 19.35
CA PHE A 362 -11.47 2.78 19.15
C PHE A 362 -12.40 3.91 18.67
N SER A 363 -12.54 4.93 19.50
CA SER A 363 -13.31 6.14 19.23
C SER A 363 -12.58 7.06 18.23
N ASN A 364 -13.34 7.62 17.28
CA ASN A 364 -12.93 8.53 16.19
C ASN A 364 -12.07 9.75 16.59
N ARG A 365 -11.88 10.05 17.88
CA ARG A 365 -11.13 11.23 18.34
C ARG A 365 -9.61 11.08 18.30
N VAL A 366 -9.07 9.86 18.29
CA VAL A 366 -7.60 9.64 18.29
C VAL A 366 -6.99 9.90 16.90
N ILE A 367 -7.75 9.72 15.82
CA ILE A 367 -7.30 9.82 14.43
C ILE A 367 -7.17 11.29 13.96
N GLN A 368 -8.01 12.19 14.48
CA GLN A 368 -8.12 13.55 13.94
C GLN A 368 -7.02 14.51 14.42
N ARG A 369 -6.55 14.40 15.67
CA ARG A 369 -5.63 15.39 16.26
C ARG A 369 -4.23 15.42 15.61
N PRO A 370 -3.53 14.28 15.39
CA PRO A 370 -2.16 14.32 14.86
C PRO A 370 -2.09 14.88 13.44
N VAL A 371 -3.07 14.55 12.59
CA VAL A 371 -3.11 14.98 11.18
C VAL A 371 -3.49 16.46 11.06
N LEU A 372 -4.52 16.93 11.78
CA LEU A 372 -4.92 18.34 11.75
C LEU A 372 -3.93 19.28 12.45
N MET A 373 -3.25 18.86 13.53
CA MET A 373 -2.16 19.64 14.15
C MET A 373 -0.93 19.74 13.25
N SER A 374 -0.71 18.77 12.36
CA SER A 374 0.42 18.80 11.42
C SER A 374 0.12 19.61 10.16
N LEU A 375 -1.15 19.89 9.86
CA LEU A 375 -1.56 20.72 8.73
C LEU A 375 -1.66 22.22 9.06
N LYS A 376 -1.92 22.60 10.32
CA LYS A 376 -1.89 23.98 10.82
C LYS A 376 -0.52 24.34 11.35
#